data_AF-A0A7J5JAE7-F1
#
_entry.id   AF-A0A7J5JAE7-F1
#
_cell.length_a   1.000
_cell.length_b   1.000
_cell.length_c   1.000
_cell.angle_alpha   90.00
_cell.angle_beta   90.00
_cell.angle_gamma   90.00
#
_symmetry.space_group_name_H-M   'P 1'
#
loop_
_entity.id
_entity.type
_entity.pdbx_description
1 polymer ?
#
loop_
_entity_poly.entity_id
_entity_poly.type
_entity_poly.pdbx_seq_one_letter_code
_entity_poly.pdbx_strand_id
1 'polypeptide(L)'
;VSDSTIRLTGLKTSRWYPDTLRMVVYEDYATGNVYRFLTNDFTHSYLTIAELYRERWQVECFFKWIKQHLNIKAFYGTSQNAVYSQIWIAICDYLLLAIARKMFHIDQELYILSSVVGKVLFERKPLGELFIKPKRPMNDSDSDQLNLWGNFFGQ
;
A
#
# COMPACT_ATOMS: atom_id res chain seq x y z
N VAL A 1 8.54 -13.59 25.91
CA VAL A 1 7.78 -14.30 24.86
C VAL A 1 7.01 -15.47 25.46
N SER A 2 5.72 -15.66 25.13
CA SER A 2 4.92 -16.82 25.59
C SER A 2 3.84 -17.19 24.56
N ASP A 3 3.45 -18.47 24.55
CA ASP A 3 2.38 -19.00 23.70
C ASP A 3 1.48 -19.89 24.57
N SER A 4 0.18 -19.60 24.60
CA SER A 4 -0.74 -20.27 25.51
C SER A 4 -2.13 -20.38 24.93
N THR A 5 -2.79 -21.50 25.19
CA THR A 5 -4.22 -21.67 24.90
C THR A 5 -5.03 -21.11 26.08
N ILE A 6 -5.97 -20.23 25.79
CA ILE A 6 -6.81 -19.56 26.79
C ILE A 6 -8.30 -19.72 26.46
N ARG A 7 -9.16 -19.40 27.43
CA ARG A 7 -10.60 -19.28 27.23
C ARG A 7 -11.09 -17.99 27.88
N LEU A 8 -12.05 -17.32 27.25
CA LEU A 8 -12.64 -16.09 27.81
C LEU A 8 -13.53 -16.44 29.01
N THR A 9 -13.36 -15.72 30.12
CA THR A 9 -14.07 -16.00 31.38
C THR A 9 -15.18 -15.00 31.70
N GLY A 10 -15.28 -13.89 30.95
CA GLY A 10 -16.30 -12.86 31.20
C GLY A 10 -17.72 -13.34 30.90
N LEU A 11 -18.72 -12.89 31.67
CA LEU A 11 -20.10 -13.39 31.62
C LEU A 11 -20.73 -13.40 30.21
N LYS A 12 -20.51 -12.33 29.43
CA LYS A 12 -20.98 -12.24 28.04
C LYS A 12 -20.00 -12.87 27.06
N THR A 13 -18.71 -12.64 27.25
CA THR A 13 -17.66 -13.07 26.30
C THR A 13 -17.48 -14.57 26.28
N SER A 14 -17.61 -15.26 27.42
CA SER A 14 -17.61 -16.72 27.50
C SER A 14 -18.84 -17.35 26.83
N ARG A 15 -19.99 -16.65 26.84
CA ARG A 15 -21.21 -17.10 26.16
C ARG A 15 -21.14 -16.86 24.65
N TRP A 16 -20.57 -15.74 24.22
CA TRP A 16 -20.43 -15.38 22.80
C TRP A 16 -19.29 -16.12 22.10
N TYR A 17 -18.23 -16.41 22.84
CA TYR A 17 -17.06 -17.15 22.37
C TYR A 17 -16.68 -18.21 23.41
N PRO A 18 -17.38 -19.36 23.42
CA PRO A 18 -17.12 -20.45 24.35
C PRO A 18 -15.84 -21.22 24.03
N ASP A 19 -15.37 -21.15 22.78
CA ASP A 19 -14.23 -21.90 22.28
C ASP A 19 -12.89 -21.38 22.82
N THR A 20 -11.88 -22.24 22.74
CA THR A 20 -10.51 -21.88 23.11
C THR A 20 -9.88 -20.97 22.07
N LEU A 21 -9.13 -19.98 22.55
CA LEU A 21 -8.32 -19.07 21.74
C LEU A 21 -6.84 -19.27 22.07
N ARG A 22 -5.97 -18.80 21.19
CA ARG A 22 -4.53 -18.75 21.43
C ARG A 22 -4.12 -17.33 21.76
N MET A 23 -3.36 -17.18 22.84
CA MET A 23 -2.72 -15.94 23.23
C MET A 23 -1.23 -16.03 22.93
N VAL A 24 -0.76 -15.17 22.04
CA VAL A 24 0.65 -15.05 21.68
C VAL A 24 1.22 -13.76 22.27
N VAL A 25 2.32 -13.87 23.02
CA VAL A 25 3.05 -12.73 23.57
C VAL A 25 4.39 -12.63 22.88
N TYR A 26 4.55 -11.57 22.09
CA TYR A 26 5.77 -11.23 21.37
C TYR A 26 6.45 -10.05 22.05
N GLU A 27 7.77 -10.08 22.10
CA GLU A 27 8.58 -8.98 22.63
C GLU A 27 9.53 -8.55 21.53
N ASP A 28 9.47 -7.27 21.18
CA ASP A 28 10.44 -6.67 20.29
C ASP A 28 11.65 -6.23 21.10
N TYR A 29 12.74 -6.99 21.02
CA TYR A 29 13.98 -6.71 21.76
C TYR A 29 14.66 -5.40 21.34
N ALA A 30 14.37 -4.85 20.15
CA ALA A 30 14.94 -3.57 19.73
C ALA A 30 14.26 -2.38 20.42
N THR A 31 12.94 -2.46 20.64
CA THR A 31 12.16 -1.37 21.25
C THR A 31 11.79 -1.63 22.71
N GLY A 32 11.93 -2.87 23.20
CA GLY A 32 11.48 -3.31 24.51
C GLY A 32 9.96 -3.46 24.65
N ASN A 33 9.22 -3.35 23.54
CA ASN A 33 7.76 -3.39 23.56
C ASN A 33 7.24 -4.83 23.59
N VAL A 34 6.27 -5.08 24.47
CA VAL A 34 5.59 -6.38 24.58
C VAL A 34 4.21 -6.29 23.97
N TYR A 35 3.98 -7.09 22.92
CA TYR A 35 2.73 -7.20 22.21
C TYR A 35 1.99 -8.48 22.60
N ARG A 36 0.66 -8.39 22.71
CA ARG A 36 -0.22 -9.52 23.03
C ARG A 36 -1.26 -9.67 21.94
N PHE A 37 -1.26 -10.83 21.29
CA PHE A 37 -2.16 -11.14 20.18
C PHE A 37 -3.11 -12.25 20.58
N LEU A 38 -4.39 -12.06 20.24
CA LEU A 38 -5.42 -13.09 20.34
C LEU A 38 -5.71 -13.62 18.94
N THR A 39 -5.64 -14.94 18.79
CA THR A 39 -5.85 -15.59 17.49
C THR A 39 -6.59 -16.92 17.64
N ASN A 40 -7.37 -17.26 16.62
CA ASN A 40 -7.98 -18.58 16.44
C ASN A 40 -7.05 -19.53 15.67
N ASP A 41 -5.86 -19.07 15.29
CA ASP A 41 -4.88 -19.83 14.53
C ASP A 41 -3.94 -20.62 15.45
N PHE A 42 -4.11 -21.93 15.45
CA PHE A 42 -3.27 -22.88 16.18
C PHE A 42 -2.21 -23.56 15.31
N THR A 43 -2.17 -23.23 14.02
CA THR A 43 -1.32 -23.91 13.03
C THR A 43 0.02 -23.20 12.85
N HIS A 44 0.00 -21.86 12.78
CA HIS A 44 1.20 -21.08 12.53
C HIS A 44 2.05 -20.89 13.80
N SER A 45 3.35 -20.63 13.62
CA SER A 45 4.21 -20.30 14.75
C SER A 45 3.84 -18.95 15.37
N TYR A 46 4.15 -18.77 16.66
CA TYR A 46 3.90 -17.50 17.35
C TYR A 46 4.62 -16.30 16.67
N LEU A 47 5.81 -16.53 16.11
CA LEU A 47 6.56 -15.53 15.34
C LEU A 47 5.82 -15.16 14.06
N THR A 48 5.32 -16.15 13.32
CA THR A 48 4.53 -15.91 12.10
C THR A 48 3.30 -15.08 12.40
N ILE A 49 2.60 -15.36 13.51
CA ILE A 49 1.43 -14.58 13.94
C ILE A 49 1.83 -13.12 14.24
N ALA A 50 2.94 -12.90 14.94
CA ALA A 50 3.44 -11.56 15.22
C ALA A 50 3.78 -10.79 13.92
N GLU A 51 4.46 -11.44 12.98
CA GLU A 51 4.77 -10.86 11.67
C GLU A 51 3.52 -10.55 10.84
N LEU A 52 2.52 -11.44 10.81
CA LEU A 52 1.25 -11.19 10.15
C LEU A 52 0.53 -9.97 10.76
N TYR A 53 0.56 -9.84 12.08
CA TYR A 53 0.02 -8.66 12.76
C TYR A 53 0.82 -7.39 12.48
N ARG A 54 2.14 -7.49 12.27
CA ARG A 54 2.98 -6.38 11.81
C ARG A 54 2.56 -5.91 10.41
N GLU A 55 2.31 -6.84 9.50
CA GLU A 55 1.84 -6.54 8.14
C GLU A 55 0.42 -5.94 8.10
N ARG A 56 -0.38 -6.05 9.17
CA ARG A 56 -1.67 -5.34 9.28
C ARG A 56 -1.53 -3.83 9.07
N TRP A 57 -0.39 -3.25 9.45
CA TRP A 57 -0.10 -1.83 9.22
C TRP A 57 -0.11 -1.45 7.73
N GLN A 58 0.22 -2.39 6.83
CA GLN A 58 0.17 -2.14 5.39
C GLN A 58 -1.24 -1.77 4.91
N VAL A 59 -2.28 -2.30 5.55
CA VAL A 59 -3.67 -1.94 5.23
C VAL A 59 -3.93 -0.46 5.55
N GLU A 60 -3.41 0.04 6.67
CA GLU A 60 -3.52 1.45 7.04
C GLU A 60 -2.71 2.34 6.09
N CYS A 61 -1.49 1.91 5.72
CA CYS A 61 -0.69 2.56 4.69
C CYS A 61 -1.40 2.60 3.33
N PHE A 62 -2.07 1.52 2.94
CA PHE A 62 -2.86 1.44 1.71
C PHE A 62 -4.01 2.46 1.71
N PHE A 63 -4.82 2.50 2.77
CA PHE A 63 -5.92 3.48 2.86
C PHE A 63 -5.41 4.91 3.01
N LYS A 64 -4.27 5.12 3.67
CA LYS A 64 -3.60 6.42 3.69
C LYS A 64 -3.18 6.84 2.29
N TRP A 65 -2.58 5.93 1.52
CA TRP A 65 -2.18 6.20 0.14
C TRP A 65 -3.39 6.54 -0.73
N ILE A 66 -4.49 5.77 -0.63
CA ILE A 66 -5.73 6.04 -1.37
C ILE A 66 -6.22 7.44 -1.08
N LYS A 67 -6.40 7.79 0.20
CA LYS A 67 -6.92 9.11 0.59
C LYS A 67 -6.00 10.27 0.17
N GLN A 68 -4.69 10.04 0.06
CA GLN A 68 -3.71 11.07 -0.28
C GLN A 68 -3.52 11.26 -1.78
N HIS A 69 -3.56 10.19 -2.56
CA HIS A 69 -3.12 10.21 -3.97
C HIS A 69 -4.26 9.99 -4.96
N LEU A 70 -5.34 9.32 -4.56
CA LEU A 70 -6.56 9.31 -5.36
C LEU A 70 -7.31 10.61 -5.03
N ASN A 71 -7.21 11.57 -5.95
CA ASN A 71 -7.84 12.88 -5.89
C ASN A 71 -9.38 12.77 -5.91
N ILE A 72 -10.00 12.30 -4.82
CA ILE A 72 -11.42 12.56 -4.57
C ILE A 72 -11.54 13.99 -4.05
N LYS A 73 -11.15 14.97 -4.88
CA LYS A 73 -11.21 16.40 -4.53
C LYS A 73 -12.66 16.92 -4.53
N ALA A 74 -13.52 16.28 -5.29
CA ALA A 74 -14.96 16.53 -5.31
C ALA A 74 -15.67 15.23 -5.72
N PHE A 75 -16.78 14.91 -5.06
CA PHE A 75 -17.65 13.85 -5.53
C PHE A 75 -18.32 14.30 -6.83
N TYR A 76 -18.16 13.55 -7.92
CA TYR A 76 -18.85 13.80 -9.19
C TYR A 76 -20.38 13.59 -9.12
N GLY A 77 -20.89 13.16 -7.97
CA GLY A 77 -22.32 12.99 -7.69
C GLY A 77 -22.54 12.74 -6.20
N THR A 78 -23.69 13.18 -5.69
CA THR A 78 -24.04 13.08 -4.26
C THR A 78 -24.82 11.81 -3.91
N SER A 79 -25.19 11.00 -4.90
CA SER A 79 -25.88 9.73 -4.66
C SER A 79 -24.93 8.70 -4.08
N GLN A 80 -25.45 7.83 -3.20
CA GLN A 80 -24.68 6.75 -2.58
C GLN A 80 -23.99 5.86 -3.62
N ASN A 81 -24.67 5.55 -4.72
CA ASN A 81 -24.10 4.76 -5.82
C ASN A 81 -22.96 5.50 -6.53
N ALA A 82 -23.06 6.81 -6.74
CA ALA A 82 -21.99 7.59 -7.35
C ALA A 82 -20.72 7.60 -6.47
N VAL A 83 -20.89 7.71 -5.15
CA VAL A 83 -19.79 7.63 -4.19
C VAL A 83 -19.14 6.25 -4.20
N TYR A 84 -19.93 5.17 -4.16
CA TYR A 84 -19.38 3.82 -4.22
C TYR A 84 -18.63 3.56 -5.52
N SER A 85 -19.19 3.94 -6.67
CA SER A 85 -18.52 3.79 -7.95
C SER A 85 -17.17 4.52 -7.99
N GLN A 86 -17.08 5.72 -7.43
CA GLN A 86 -15.82 6.46 -7.36
C GLN A 86 -14.78 5.73 -6.50
N ILE A 87 -15.19 5.19 -5.34
CA ILE A 87 -14.30 4.39 -4.48
C ILE A 87 -13.82 3.15 -5.22
N TRP A 88 -14.71 2.43 -5.91
CA TRP A 88 -14.34 1.24 -6.68
C TRP A 88 -13.36 1.55 -7.80
N ILE A 89 -13.60 2.61 -8.58
CA ILE A 89 -12.69 3.06 -9.64
C ILE A 89 -11.31 3.41 -9.05
N ALA A 90 -11.29 4.10 -7.91
CA ALA A 90 -10.06 4.49 -7.24
C ALA A 90 -9.23 3.27 -6.77
N ILE A 91 -9.89 2.24 -6.22
CA ILE A 91 -9.25 0.98 -5.86
C ILE A 91 -8.72 0.25 -7.10
N CYS A 92 -9.50 0.19 -8.19
CA CYS A 92 -9.09 -0.42 -9.45
C CYS A 92 -7.85 0.27 -10.04
N ASP A 93 -7.81 1.60 -10.05
CA ASP A 93 -6.66 2.38 -10.53
C ASP A 93 -5.39 2.07 -9.73
N TYR A 94 -5.48 2.05 -8.40
CA TYR A 94 -4.36 1.62 -7.55
C TYR A 94 -3.86 0.22 -7.91
N LEU A 95 -4.76 -0.75 -8.08
CA LEU A 95 -4.40 -2.13 -8.40
C LEU A 95 -3.69 -2.20 -9.75
N LEU A 96 -4.19 -1.47 -10.76
CA LEU A 96 -3.55 -1.40 -12.08
C LEU A 96 -2.15 -0.80 -11.99
N LEU A 97 -1.97 0.29 -11.25
CA LEU A 97 -0.66 0.91 -11.02
C LEU A 97 0.30 -0.04 -10.27
N ALA A 98 -0.19 -0.76 -9.26
CA ALA A 98 0.61 -1.71 -8.50
C ALA A 98 1.05 -2.92 -9.36
N ILE A 99 0.14 -3.44 -10.21
CA ILE A 99 0.44 -4.50 -11.17
C ILE A 99 1.45 -4.01 -12.21
N ALA A 100 1.25 -2.82 -12.78
CA ALA A 100 2.17 -2.22 -13.74
C ALA A 100 3.57 -2.06 -13.15
N ARG A 101 3.68 -1.53 -11.92
CA ARG A 101 4.96 -1.42 -11.20
C ARG A 101 5.65 -2.78 -11.07
N LYS A 102 4.90 -3.81 -10.66
CA LYS A 102 5.44 -5.17 -10.47
C LYS A 102 5.88 -5.81 -11.79
N MET A 103 5.09 -5.63 -12.86
CA MET A 103 5.33 -6.24 -14.16
C MET A 103 6.50 -5.60 -14.91
N PHE A 104 6.66 -4.28 -14.80
CA PHE A 104 7.74 -3.53 -15.46
C PHE A 104 8.98 -3.32 -14.57
N HIS A 105 9.03 -3.93 -13.39
CA HIS A 105 10.14 -3.80 -12.42
C HIS A 105 10.53 -2.33 -12.16
N ILE A 106 9.53 -1.47 -11.97
CA ILE A 106 9.76 -0.04 -11.78
C ILE A 106 10.15 0.23 -10.32
N ASP A 107 11.36 0.73 -10.11
CA ASP A 107 11.90 1.07 -8.79
C ASP A 107 11.31 2.36 -8.18
N GLN A 108 10.52 3.11 -8.95
CA GLN A 108 9.92 4.37 -8.51
C GLN A 108 8.76 4.16 -7.54
N GLU A 109 8.50 5.18 -6.73
CA GLU A 109 7.32 5.22 -5.86
C GLU A 109 6.02 5.27 -6.68
N LEU A 110 4.97 4.62 -6.16
CA LEU A 110 3.67 4.51 -6.85
C LEU A 110 3.02 5.87 -7.16
N TYR A 111 3.30 6.88 -6.34
CA TYR A 111 2.83 8.25 -6.58
C TYR A 111 3.44 8.86 -7.85
N ILE A 112 4.74 8.68 -8.08
CA ILE A 112 5.43 9.16 -9.28
C ILE A 112 4.84 8.47 -10.51
N LEU A 113 4.62 7.15 -10.41
CA LEU A 113 3.97 6.36 -11.45
C LEU A 113 2.58 6.93 -11.79
N SER A 114 1.74 7.16 -10.78
CA SER A 114 0.40 7.74 -10.94
C SER A 114 0.44 9.12 -11.60
N SER A 115 1.37 10.00 -11.18
CA SER A 115 1.51 11.35 -11.74
C SER A 115 1.95 11.32 -13.21
N VAL A 116 2.89 10.44 -13.57
CA VAL A 116 3.36 10.29 -14.95
C VAL A 116 2.25 9.71 -15.82
N VAL A 117 1.61 8.62 -15.39
CA VAL A 117 0.48 8.03 -16.12
C VAL A 117 -0.61 9.07 -16.33
N GLY A 118 -0.97 9.84 -15.30
CA GLY A 118 -1.94 10.93 -15.38
C GLY A 118 -1.62 11.97 -16.47
N LYS A 119 -0.34 12.25 -16.74
CA LYS A 119 0.09 13.20 -17.79
C LYS A 119 0.08 12.60 -19.19
N VAL A 120 0.20 11.27 -19.31
CA VAL A 120 0.26 10.55 -20.60
C VAL A 120 -0.99 9.72 -20.87
N LEU A 121 -2.08 9.90 -20.12
CA LEU A 121 -3.32 9.10 -20.25
C LEU A 121 -3.87 9.03 -21.67
N PHE A 122 -3.67 10.09 -22.46
CA PHE A 122 -4.15 10.21 -23.82
C PHE A 122 -3.08 9.92 -24.89
N GLU A 123 -1.86 9.57 -24.47
CA GLU A 123 -0.76 9.25 -25.36
C GLU A 123 -0.53 7.75 -25.43
N ARG A 124 -0.38 7.19 -26.64
CA ARG A 124 -0.01 5.79 -26.81
C ARG A 124 1.51 5.63 -26.72
N LYS A 125 2.03 5.47 -25.50
CA LYS A 125 3.44 5.16 -25.24
C LYS A 125 3.58 3.88 -24.42
N PRO A 126 4.56 3.01 -24.72
CA PRO A 126 4.81 1.82 -23.91
C PRO A 126 5.28 2.24 -22.51
N LEU A 127 4.64 1.70 -21.46
CA LEU A 127 4.93 2.09 -20.07
C LEU A 127 6.40 1.89 -19.68
N GLY A 128 7.07 0.85 -20.20
CA GLY A 128 8.49 0.63 -19.93
C GLY A 128 9.36 1.84 -20.29
N GLU A 129 9.11 2.46 -21.45
CA GLU A 129 9.91 3.61 -21.92
C GLU A 129 9.68 4.88 -21.11
N LEU A 130 8.55 5.02 -20.43
CA LEU A 130 8.23 6.18 -19.59
C LEU A 130 9.05 6.22 -18.29
N PHE A 131 9.50 5.05 -17.82
CA PHE A 131 10.17 4.91 -16.53
C PHE A 131 11.61 4.39 -16.63
N ILE A 132 12.08 4.00 -17.82
CA ILE A 132 13.50 3.78 -18.09
C ILE A 132 14.21 5.12 -17.97
N LYS A 133 15.14 5.25 -17.00
CA LYS A 133 16.05 6.40 -16.92
C LYS A 133 16.70 6.58 -18.29
N PRO A 134 16.68 7.78 -18.90
CA PRO A 134 17.46 7.99 -20.11
C PRO A 134 18.92 7.67 -19.77
N LYS A 135 19.51 6.71 -20.49
CA LYS A 135 20.97 6.63 -20.59
C LYS A 135 21.38 7.99 -21.14
N ARG A 136 22.08 8.80 -20.33
CA ARG A 136 22.64 10.08 -20.82
C ARG A 136 23.37 9.77 -22.12
N PRO A 137 22.96 10.36 -23.27
CA PRO A 137 23.82 10.27 -24.44
C PRO A 137 25.11 11.00 -24.08
N MET A 138 26.22 10.27 -24.20
CA MET A 138 27.54 10.85 -24.34
C MET A 138 27.44 11.86 -25.48
N ASN A 139 27.90 13.09 -25.24
CA ASN A 139 28.01 14.22 -26.17
C ASN A 139 27.69 13.90 -27.64
N ASP A 140 26.64 14.53 -28.17
CA ASP A 140 26.77 15.23 -29.44
C ASP A 140 25.81 16.41 -29.46
N SER A 141 26.37 17.53 -29.87
CA SER A 141 25.70 18.78 -30.15
C SER A 141 24.55 18.57 -31.14
N ASP A 142 23.32 18.89 -30.75
CA ASP A 142 22.49 19.78 -31.53
C ASP A 142 21.23 20.21 -30.75
N SER A 143 20.95 21.49 -30.92
CA SER A 143 19.83 22.27 -30.39
C SER A 143 18.48 21.79 -30.90
N ASP A 144 17.52 21.61 -29.98
CA ASP A 144 16.08 21.96 -30.09
C ASP A 144 15.16 21.03 -29.28
N GLN A 145 15.51 20.76 -28.01
CA GLN A 145 14.52 20.28 -27.05
C GLN A 145 14.49 21.20 -25.82
N LEU A 146 13.32 21.80 -25.60
CA LEU A 146 13.00 22.55 -24.39
C LEU A 146 13.15 21.63 -23.17
N ASN A 147 14.16 21.94 -22.35
CA ASN A 147 14.43 21.27 -21.09
C ASN A 147 13.31 21.53 -20.08
N LEU A 148 12.22 20.76 -20.17
CA LEU A 148 11.11 20.75 -19.21
C LEU A 148 11.51 20.25 -17.80
N TRP A 149 12.72 19.72 -17.66
CA TRP A 149 13.22 19.10 -16.42
C TRP A 149 14.37 19.87 -15.75
N GLY A 150 14.79 21.02 -16.30
CA GLY A 150 15.91 21.80 -15.75
C GLY A 150 15.60 22.51 -14.43
N ASN A 151 14.33 22.77 -14.13
CA ASN A 151 13.93 23.61 -12.98
C ASN A 151 13.28 22.83 -11.82
N PHE A 152 13.22 21.49 -11.87
CA PHE A 152 12.61 20.70 -10.78
C PHE A 152 13.59 20.23 -9.72
N PHE A 153 14.91 20.28 -9.99
CA PHE A 153 15.94 19.94 -9.02
C PHE A 153 16.91 21.12 -8.87
N GLY A 154 16.43 22.20 -8.24
CA GLY A 154 17.24 23.33 -7.83
C GLY A 154 16.98 23.65 -6.36
N GLN A 155 17.99 23.33 -5.52
CA GLN A 155 18.21 23.63 -4.09
C GLN A 155 17.11 23.25 -3.09
#